data_AF-A0A1J5B9S4-F1
#
_entry.id   AF-A0A1J5B9S4-F1
#
_cell.length_a   1.000
_cell.length_b   1.000
_cell.length_c   1.000
_cell.angle_alpha   90.00
_cell.angle_beta   90.00
_cell.angle_gamma   90.00
#
_symmetry.space_group_name_H-M   'P 1'
#
loop_
_entity.id
_entity.type
_entity.pdbx_description
1 polymer ?
#
loop_
_entity_poly.entity_id
_entity_poly.type
_entity_poly.pdbx_seq_one_letter_code
_entity_poly.pdbx_strand_id
1 'polypeptide(L)'
;MRYTARTRSIAWKEDERTRAAVAALEEILEADSPWVFRGRLEPGMGLACNNVLHDRAPFSDTPERRRLLYRARYFDRVAEPSC
;
A
#
# COMPACT_ATOMS: atom_id res chain seq x y z
N MET A 1 -2.50 -6.12 -0.27
CA MET A 1 -1.47 -6.56 0.69
C MET A 1 -0.71 -5.33 1.16
N ARG A 2 -0.31 -5.23 2.43
CA ARG A 2 0.48 -4.06 2.88
C ARG A 2 1.92 -4.23 2.43
N TYR A 3 2.43 -3.35 1.57
CA TYR A 3 3.87 -3.26 1.33
C TYR A 3 4.51 -2.53 2.51
N THR A 4 5.61 -3.09 2.99
CA THR A 4 6.50 -2.41 3.93
C THR A 4 7.90 -2.85 3.55
N ALA A 5 8.74 -1.91 3.12
CA ALA A 5 10.18 -2.09 3.06
C ALA A 5 10.72 -2.20 4.50
N ARG A 6 10.42 -3.32 5.19
CA ARG A 6 10.80 -3.50 6.59
C ARG A 6 12.30 -3.74 6.65
N THR A 7 13.04 -2.68 6.89
CA THR A 7 14.50 -2.71 7.07
C THR A 7 14.93 -3.41 8.36
N ARG A 8 14.04 -3.56 9.35
CA ARG A 8 14.38 -4.06 10.70
C ARG A 8 14.04 -5.52 10.97
N SER A 9 13.18 -6.16 10.17
CA SER A 9 12.68 -7.51 10.46
C SER A 9 12.81 -8.48 9.28
N ILE A 10 13.63 -8.10 8.29
CA ILE A 10 13.94 -8.93 7.13
C ILE A 10 15.45 -8.98 7.01
N ALA A 11 15.99 -10.19 6.94
CA ALA A 11 17.38 -10.43 6.57
C ALA A 11 17.38 -10.95 5.13
N TRP A 12 17.93 -10.16 4.21
CA TRP A 12 18.12 -10.59 2.84
C TRP A 12 19.40 -11.42 2.74
N LYS A 13 19.42 -12.34 1.78
CA LYS A 13 20.66 -13.02 1.43
C LYS A 13 21.65 -11.99 0.86
N GLU A 14 22.87 -11.96 1.39
CA GLU A 14 23.90 -10.97 1.03
C GLU A 14 24.61 -11.28 -0.31
N ASP A 15 23.87 -11.76 -1.30
CA ASP A 15 24.41 -11.97 -2.65
C ASP A 15 24.01 -10.81 -3.58
N GLU A 16 24.85 -10.58 -4.58
CA GLU A 16 24.71 -9.47 -5.52
C GLU A 16 23.36 -9.49 -6.24
N ARG A 17 22.87 -10.68 -6.61
CA ARG A 17 21.58 -10.81 -7.33
C ARG A 17 20.41 -10.43 -6.44
N THR A 18 20.41 -10.91 -5.20
CA THR A 18 19.36 -10.57 -4.23
C THR A 18 19.35 -9.07 -3.96
N ARG A 19 20.53 -8.44 -3.76
CA ARG A 19 20.63 -7.00 -3.53
C ARG A 19 20.16 -6.18 -4.74
N ALA A 20 20.54 -6.57 -5.94
CA ALA A 20 20.10 -5.92 -7.17
C ALA A 20 18.57 -6.02 -7.35
N ALA A 21 17.99 -7.18 -7.05
CA ALA A 21 16.54 -7.38 -7.13
C ALA A 21 15.78 -6.51 -6.12
N VAL A 22 16.26 -6.42 -4.88
CA VAL A 22 15.67 -5.54 -3.86
C VAL A 22 15.73 -4.08 -4.30
N ALA A 23 16.88 -3.62 -4.76
CA ALA A 23 17.06 -2.25 -5.24
C ALA A 23 16.13 -1.92 -6.42
N ALA A 24 16.00 -2.83 -7.39
CA ALA A 24 15.10 -2.64 -8.52
C ALA A 24 13.62 -2.56 -8.10
N LEU A 25 13.20 -3.37 -7.13
CA LEU A 25 11.84 -3.30 -6.59
C LEU A 25 11.61 -1.98 -5.84
N GLU A 26 12.57 -1.50 -5.06
CA GLU A 26 12.50 -0.19 -4.39
C GLU A 26 12.38 0.94 -5.41
N GLU A 27 13.18 0.92 -6.48
CA GLU A 27 13.10 1.91 -7.55
C GLU A 27 11.72 1.93 -8.22
N ILE A 28 11.17 0.77 -8.57
CA ILE A 28 9.83 0.67 -9.20
C ILE A 28 8.73 1.22 -8.27
N LEU A 29 8.83 0.95 -6.97
CA LEU A 29 7.80 1.32 -6.00
C LEU A 29 7.87 2.80 -5.59
N GLU A 30 9.06 3.40 -5.59
CA GLU A 30 9.26 4.82 -5.29
C GLU A 30 9.15 5.73 -6.53
N ALA A 31 9.30 5.16 -7.74
CA ALA A 31 9.20 5.90 -8.99
C ALA A 31 7.85 6.64 -9.11
N ASP A 32 7.90 7.82 -9.74
CA ASP A 32 6.68 8.49 -10.18
C ASP A 32 6.16 7.81 -11.45
N SER A 33 5.20 6.92 -11.26
CA SER A 33 4.69 6.00 -12.27
C SER A 33 3.17 6.18 -12.41
N PRO A 34 2.61 6.06 -13.62
CA PRO A 34 1.16 6.12 -13.82
C PRO A 34 0.40 5.00 -13.08
N TRP A 35 1.13 3.99 -12.58
CA TRP A 35 0.59 2.87 -11.82
C TRP A 35 0.67 3.07 -10.29
N VAL A 36 1.31 4.14 -9.83
CA VAL A 36 1.45 4.48 -8.40
C VAL A 36 0.45 5.59 -8.06
N PHE A 37 -0.59 5.21 -7.32
CA PHE A 37 -1.64 6.14 -6.91
C PHE A 37 -1.40 6.65 -5.50
N ARG A 38 -1.38 7.98 -5.33
CA ARG A 38 -1.27 8.66 -4.04
C ARG A 38 -2.58 9.40 -3.77
N GLY A 39 -3.20 9.12 -2.63
CA GLY A 39 -4.50 9.71 -2.27
C GLY A 39 -4.65 9.94 -0.77
N ARG A 40 -5.20 11.09 -0.40
CA ARG A 40 -5.61 11.40 0.97
C ARG A 40 -7.10 11.13 1.10
N LEU A 41 -7.47 10.15 1.90
CA LEU A 41 -8.89 9.89 2.21
C LEU A 41 -9.45 11.02 3.10
N GLU A 42 -10.63 11.51 2.73
CA GLU A 42 -11.40 12.49 3.49
C GLU A 42 -12.59 11.82 4.21
N PRO A 43 -13.21 12.47 5.21
CA PRO A 43 -14.41 11.95 5.86
C PRO A 43 -15.49 11.59 4.82
N GLY A 44 -16.03 10.37 4.91
CA GLY A 44 -17.01 9.85 3.96
C GLY A 44 -16.41 9.11 2.75
N MET A 45 -15.09 9.15 2.55
CA MET A 45 -14.43 8.39 1.47
C MET A 45 -14.07 6.97 1.89
N GLY A 46 -14.00 6.07 0.90
CA GLY A 46 -13.49 4.72 1.03
C GLY A 46 -12.70 4.30 -0.20
N LEU A 47 -11.93 3.22 -0.07
CA LEU A 47 -11.18 2.61 -1.17
C LEU A 47 -11.59 1.14 -1.31
N ALA A 48 -12.17 0.78 -2.45
CA ALA A 48 -12.32 -0.60 -2.90
C ALA A 48 -11.17 -0.92 -3.84
N CYS A 49 -10.47 -2.03 -3.59
CA CYS A 49 -9.35 -2.44 -4.44
C CYS A 49 -9.20 -3.97 -4.46
N ASN A 50 -8.67 -4.49 -5.57
CA ASN A 50 -8.36 -5.90 -5.76
C ASN A 50 -7.08 -6.31 -5.02
N ASN A 51 -7.00 -6.01 -3.72
CA ASN A 51 -5.90 -6.35 -2.81
C ASN A 51 -4.49 -5.92 -3.29
N VAL A 52 -4.41 -4.81 -4.05
CA VAL A 52 -3.16 -4.24 -4.56
C VAL A 52 -2.14 -3.98 -3.44
N LEU A 53 -0.86 -3.89 -3.80
CA LEU A 53 0.17 -3.38 -2.90
C LEU A 53 -0.19 -1.95 -2.51
N HIS A 54 -0.18 -1.69 -1.21
CA HIS A 54 -0.41 -0.35 -0.68
C HIS A 54 0.38 -0.18 0.61
N ASP A 55 0.76 1.05 0.90
CA ASP A 55 1.28 1.46 2.18
C ASP A 55 0.34 2.46 2.85
N ARG A 56 0.81 3.12 3.90
CA ARG A 56 0.10 4.25 4.51
C ARG A 56 1.12 5.20 5.09
N ALA A 57 0.94 6.49 4.83
CA ALA A 57 1.66 7.52 5.55
C ALA A 57 1.31 7.47 7.05
N PRO A 58 2.28 7.78 7.94
CA PRO A 58 1.99 7.99 9.35
C PRO A 58 0.99 9.15 9.52
N PHE A 59 0.23 9.12 10.60
CA PHE A 59 -0.72 10.17 10.96
C PHE A 59 -0.69 10.37 12.48
N SER A 60 -1.08 11.56 12.91
CA SER A 60 -1.24 11.91 14.32
C SER A 60 -2.68 12.27 14.59
N ASP A 61 -3.27 11.69 15.63
CA ASP A 61 -4.60 12.04 16.08
C ASP A 61 -4.55 13.28 16.98
N THR A 62 -5.65 14.03 17.01
CA THR A 62 -5.96 15.10 17.98
C THR A 62 -7.31 14.79 18.62
N PRO A 63 -7.67 15.39 19.78
CA PRO A 63 -9.00 15.21 20.36
C PRO A 63 -10.13 15.56 19.36
N GLU A 64 -9.92 16.55 18.49
CA GLU A 64 -10.90 17.03 17.50
C GLU A 64 -10.86 16.24 16.19
N ARG A 65 -9.75 15.56 15.88
CA ARG A 65 -9.56 14.82 14.62
C ARG A 65 -8.90 13.48 14.88
N ARG A 66 -9.71 12.42 14.75
CA ARG A 66 -9.27 11.03 14.86
C ARG A 66 -9.52 10.30 13.55
N ARG A 67 -8.58 9.46 13.13
CA ARG A 67 -8.76 8.61 11.95
C ARG A 67 -9.38 7.27 12.33
N LEU A 68 -10.61 7.02 11.88
CA LEU A 68 -11.28 5.72 11.95
C LEU A 68 -11.48 5.14 10.54
N LEU A 69 -11.07 3.91 10.31
CA LEU A 69 -11.29 3.18 9.05
C LEU A 69 -11.81 1.78 9.33
N TYR A 70 -12.94 1.44 8.73
CA TYR A 70 -13.42 0.07 8.66
C TYR A 70 -12.81 -0.63 7.45
N ARG A 71 -12.45 -1.91 7.60
CA ARG A 71 -11.84 -2.69 6.53
C ARG A 71 -12.52 -4.05 6.41
N ALA A 72 -13.14 -4.27 5.26
CA ALA A 72 -13.65 -5.57 4.85
C ALA A 72 -12.70 -6.25 3.85
N ARG A 73 -12.85 -7.57 3.70
CA ARG A 73 -12.18 -8.36 2.67
C ARG A 73 -13.23 -9.25 2.02
N TYR A 74 -13.17 -9.33 0.71
CA TYR A 74 -14.07 -10.12 -0.12
C TYR A 74 -13.25 -11.11 -0.92
N PHE A 75 -13.83 -12.29 -1.19
CA PHE A 75 -13.19 -13.29 -2.04
C PHE A 75 -13.32 -12.93 -3.51
N ASP A 76 -14.46 -12.35 -3.88
CA ASP A 76 -14.74 -11.91 -5.24
C ASP A 76 -14.02 -10.60 -5.57
N ARG A 77 -13.65 -10.46 -6.85
CA ARG A 77 -13.05 -9.24 -7.37
C ARG A 77 -14.11 -8.15 -7.53
N VAL A 78 -13.66 -6.90 -7.43
CA VAL A 78 -14.48 -5.78 -7.91
C VAL A 78 -14.66 -5.96 -9.41
N ALA A 79 -15.92 -6.04 -9.83
CA ALA A 79 -16.34 -6.15 -11.21
C ALA A 79 -17.40 -5.08 -11.49
N GLU A 80 -17.58 -4.76 -12.77
CA GLU A 80 -18.73 -3.93 -13.16
C GLU A 80 -20.02 -4.67 -12.82
N PRO A 81 -21.09 -3.95 -12.44
CA PRO A 81 -22.39 -4.57 -12.27
C PRO A 81 -22.78 -5.24 -13.58
N SER A 82 -23.14 -6.51 -13.53
CA SER A 82 -23.84 -7.16 -14.63
C SER A 82 -25.15 -6.42 -14.88
N CYS A 83 -25.33 -5.93 -16.10
CA CYS A 83 -26.56 -5.29 -16.57
C CYS A 83 -27.73 -6.25 -16.63
#